data_AF-M3CS71-F1
#
_entry.id   AF-M3CS71-F1
#
_cell.length_a   1.000
_cell.length_b   1.000
_cell.length_c   1.000
_cell.angle_alpha   90.00
_cell.angle_beta   90.00
_cell.angle_gamma   90.00
#
_symmetry.space_group_name_H-M   'P 1'
#
loop_
_entity.id
_entity.type
_entity.pdbx_description
1 polymer ?
#
loop_
_entity_poly.entity_id
_entity_poly.type
_entity_poly.pdbx_seq_one_letter_code
_entity_poly.pdbx_strand_id
1 'polypeptide(L)'
;MSAATTRSRTPDRLCAEAVDLARAAAEEAAAPGVVGEHEGSVSEGDRVVTHFFGCRELGYRGWRWAVTVARASRAKIVTVDEVVLLPGPDAVLAPEWVPWSERLRPGDLGPGDLLPTEADDLRLEPGYTGADEPPPNSALRPSLTEDLADLAEAEDAEVTGGTPAEQTVTPSRGSIAAVAEELGMRRARVLSRYGLHAAADRWEEAFGPKTPMAQAAPASCMSCGFLAPIGGSLGQAFGVCANEFSPADGRVVSLAYGCGGHSEAAVMPKPPQPAPPVIDETRVDPFPLRPSPDSGSVPATEDASSAELGHS
;
A
#
# COMPACT_ATOMS: atom_id res chain seq x y z
N MET A 1 32.77 42.83 -2.93
CA MET A 1 33.33 41.54 -3.38
C MET A 1 34.31 41.05 -2.31
N SER A 2 33.83 40.28 -1.33
CA SER A 2 34.72 39.58 -0.40
C SER A 2 35.37 38.42 -1.14
N ALA A 3 36.69 38.41 -1.20
CA ALA A 3 37.43 37.29 -1.75
C ALA A 3 37.09 36.04 -0.92
N ALA A 4 36.51 35.03 -1.58
CA ALA A 4 36.35 33.71 -0.99
C ALA A 4 37.75 33.16 -0.74
N THR A 5 38.20 33.24 0.51
CA THR A 5 39.44 32.63 0.96
C THR A 5 39.34 31.12 0.76
N THR A 6 40.22 30.58 -0.07
CA THR A 6 40.39 29.14 -0.26
C THR A 6 40.60 28.49 1.10
N ARG A 7 39.69 27.59 1.49
CA ARG A 7 39.74 26.86 2.75
C ARG A 7 41.06 26.09 2.83
N SER A 8 41.94 26.48 3.77
CA SER A 8 43.10 25.70 4.13
C SER A 8 42.61 24.32 4.60
N ARG A 9 43.08 23.26 3.96
CA ARG A 9 42.83 21.88 4.42
C ARG A 9 43.67 21.53 5.64
N THR A 10 44.70 22.33 5.95
CA THR A 10 45.53 22.15 7.13
C THR A 10 44.78 22.72 8.33
N PRO A 11 44.42 21.90 9.32
CA PRO A 11 43.71 22.37 10.50
C PRO A 11 44.59 23.28 11.34
N ASP A 12 43.98 24.27 11.99
CA ASP A 12 44.67 25.07 12.98
C ASP A 12 45.14 24.18 14.13
N ARG A 13 46.44 24.24 14.45
CA ARG A 13 47.05 23.34 15.43
C ARG A 13 46.36 23.37 16.79
N LEU A 14 46.01 24.56 17.30
CA LEU A 14 45.38 24.68 18.61
C LEU A 14 43.96 24.09 18.60
N CYS A 15 43.20 24.32 17.51
CA CYS A 15 41.90 23.70 17.35
C CYS A 15 42.01 22.17 17.23
N ALA A 16 42.96 21.65 16.43
CA ALA A 16 43.16 20.21 16.27
C ALA A 16 43.60 19.51 17.56
N GLU A 17 44.33 20.20 18.44
CA GLU A 17 44.76 19.68 19.75
C GLU A 17 43.66 19.80 20.83
N ALA A 18 42.55 20.50 20.57
CA ALA A 18 41.48 20.77 21.53
C ALA A 18 40.47 19.61 21.72
N VAL A 19 40.96 18.36 21.67
CA VAL A 19 40.12 17.15 21.79
C VAL A 19 39.38 17.09 23.13
N ASP A 20 40.05 17.45 24.23
CA ASP A 20 39.46 17.39 25.57
C ASP A 20 38.34 18.43 25.75
N LEU A 21 38.53 19.64 25.21
CA LEU A 21 37.49 20.67 25.20
C LEU A 21 36.27 20.19 24.40
N ALA A 22 36.52 19.58 23.24
CA ALA A 22 35.46 19.04 22.40
C ALA A 22 34.73 17.87 23.07
N ARG A 23 35.46 16.96 23.74
CA ARG A 23 34.88 15.85 24.49
C ARG A 23 33.99 16.35 25.63
N ALA A 24 34.50 17.29 26.43
CA ALA A 24 33.74 17.86 27.54
C ALA A 24 32.43 18.51 27.06
N ALA A 25 32.47 19.21 25.92
CA ALA A 25 31.27 19.81 25.33
C ALA A 25 30.28 18.75 24.81
N ALA A 26 30.76 17.65 24.21
CA ALA A 26 29.90 16.53 23.83
C ALA A 26 29.25 15.88 25.06
N GLU A 27 30.02 15.65 26.13
CA GLU A 27 29.54 15.04 27.37
C GLU A 27 28.56 15.94 28.13
N GLU A 28 28.69 17.27 28.01
CA GLU A 28 27.72 18.23 28.55
C GLU A 28 26.38 18.19 27.80
N ALA A 29 26.41 18.01 26.48
CA ALA A 29 25.20 17.95 25.64
C ALA A 29 24.48 16.59 25.69
N ALA A 30 25.23 15.52 25.97
CA ALA A 30 24.76 14.14 25.89
C ALA A 30 24.31 13.57 27.25
N ALA A 31 23.58 12.46 27.22
CA ALA A 31 23.34 11.69 28.44
C ALA A 31 24.66 11.08 28.98
N PRO A 32 24.78 10.85 30.30
CA PRO A 32 26.02 10.29 30.87
C PRO A 32 26.44 8.96 30.23
N GLY A 33 27.70 8.88 29.79
CA GLY A 33 28.31 7.65 29.28
C GLY A 33 27.99 7.29 27.83
N VAL A 34 27.30 8.17 27.08
CA VAL A 34 26.90 7.88 25.69
C VAL A 34 27.83 8.48 24.63
N VAL A 35 28.81 9.29 25.03
CA VAL A 35 29.90 9.76 24.17
C VAL A 35 31.01 8.70 24.13
N GLY A 36 31.40 8.29 22.93
CA GLY A 36 32.38 7.23 22.68
C GLY A 36 33.80 7.75 22.46
N GLU A 37 34.59 6.92 21.77
CA GLU A 37 35.96 7.23 21.40
C GLU A 37 36.04 8.38 20.40
N HIS A 38 37.18 9.08 20.39
CA HIS A 38 37.45 10.12 19.39
C HIS A 38 37.78 9.44 18.05
N GLU A 39 36.96 9.71 17.04
CA GLU A 39 37.05 9.08 15.71
C GLU A 39 37.92 9.90 14.73
N GLY A 40 38.21 11.15 15.07
CA GLY A 40 39.05 12.05 14.27
C GLY A 40 38.55 13.48 14.24
N SER A 41 39.14 14.29 13.37
CA SER A 41 38.77 15.70 13.21
C SER A 41 38.91 16.16 11.76
N VAL A 42 38.09 17.13 11.36
CA VAL A 42 38.12 17.73 10.02
C VAL A 42 38.26 19.25 10.12
N SER A 43 39.04 19.84 9.23
CA SER A 43 39.17 21.30 9.11
C SER A 43 38.02 21.86 8.26
N GLU A 44 37.13 22.62 8.87
CA GLU A 44 35.98 23.24 8.18
C GLU A 44 36.31 24.64 7.63
N GLY A 45 37.27 25.33 8.24
CA GLY A 45 37.67 26.68 7.84
C GLY A 45 38.98 27.17 8.49
N ASP A 46 39.31 28.45 8.32
CA ASP A 46 40.46 29.05 9.00
C ASP A 46 40.19 29.10 10.50
N ARG A 47 40.93 28.30 11.28
CA ARG A 47 40.75 28.15 12.73
C ARG A 47 39.37 27.63 13.14
N VAL A 48 38.79 26.75 12.33
CA VAL A 48 37.55 26.03 12.65
C VAL A 48 37.77 24.54 12.37
N VAL A 49 37.61 23.70 13.39
CA VAL A 49 37.83 22.25 13.33
C VAL A 49 36.66 21.55 13.99
N THR A 50 36.12 20.51 13.35
CA THR A 50 35.08 19.65 13.93
C THR A 50 35.70 18.33 14.38
N HIS A 51 35.53 18.01 15.66
CA HIS A 51 35.93 16.73 16.25
C HIS A 51 34.74 15.77 16.25
N PHE A 52 35.00 14.50 15.91
CA PHE A 52 33.99 13.46 15.90
C PHE A 52 34.22 12.46 17.03
N PHE A 53 33.14 12.08 17.71
CA PHE A 53 33.13 11.03 18.73
C PHE A 53 32.01 10.04 18.46
N GLY A 54 32.27 8.74 18.60
CA GLY A 54 31.22 7.72 18.36
C GLY A 54 30.03 7.91 19.30
N CYS A 55 28.81 7.65 18.83
CA CYS A 55 27.63 7.65 19.69
C CYS A 55 27.36 6.24 20.24
N ARG A 56 27.18 6.12 21.56
CA ARG A 56 26.87 4.86 22.25
C ARG A 56 25.39 4.73 22.63
N GLU A 57 24.54 5.66 22.21
CA GLU A 57 23.09 5.54 22.40
C GLU A 57 22.50 4.46 21.49
N LEU A 58 21.70 3.56 22.07
CA LEU A 58 21.10 2.44 21.34
C LEU A 58 20.20 2.89 20.17
N GLY A 59 19.56 4.06 20.29
CA GLY A 59 18.71 4.63 19.25
C GLY A 59 19.47 5.26 18.07
N TYR A 60 20.77 5.50 18.22
CA TYR A 60 21.59 6.24 17.25
C TYR A 60 22.80 5.41 16.81
N ARG A 61 22.60 4.12 16.55
CA ARG A 61 23.66 3.24 16.03
C ARG A 61 24.26 3.81 14.75
N GLY A 62 25.59 3.92 14.71
CA GLY A 62 26.34 4.46 13.57
C GLY A 62 26.34 5.98 13.48
N TRP A 63 25.72 6.69 14.42
CA TRP A 63 25.83 8.14 14.54
C TRP A 63 27.06 8.54 15.36
N ARG A 64 27.44 9.80 15.24
CA ARG A 64 28.61 10.39 15.91
C ARG A 64 28.31 11.81 16.37
N TRP A 65 28.82 12.16 17.54
CA TRP A 65 28.84 13.53 18.03
C TRP A 65 29.86 14.32 17.21
N ALA A 66 29.44 15.47 16.68
CA ALA A 66 30.29 16.40 15.97
C ALA A 66 30.38 17.69 16.80
N VAL A 67 31.58 18.03 17.23
CA VAL A 67 31.84 19.21 18.05
C VAL A 67 32.74 20.14 17.28
N THR A 68 32.18 21.27 16.84
CA THR A 68 32.92 22.29 16.12
C THR A 68 33.55 23.24 17.13
N VAL A 69 34.86 23.37 17.06
CA VAL A 69 35.64 24.33 17.84
C VAL A 69 36.26 25.37 16.92
N ALA A 70 36.30 26.60 17.41
CA ALA A 70 36.82 27.73 16.67
C ALA A 70 37.79 28.56 17.52
N ARG A 71 38.72 29.25 16.86
CA ARG A 71 39.61 30.20 17.53
C ARG A 71 39.59 31.54 16.81
N ALA A 72 39.14 32.57 17.53
CA ALA A 72 39.12 33.94 17.01
C ALA A 72 40.53 34.41 16.61
N SER A 73 40.60 35.33 15.63
CA SER A 73 41.87 35.89 15.15
C SER A 73 42.66 36.50 16.31
N ARG A 74 43.96 36.16 16.38
CA ARG A 74 44.90 36.57 17.45
C ARG A 74 44.57 36.05 18.86
N ALA A 75 43.44 35.37 19.06
CA ALA A 75 43.14 34.72 20.34
C ALA A 75 44.05 33.50 20.53
N LYS A 76 44.39 33.24 21.80
CA LYS A 76 45.15 32.04 22.21
C LYS A 76 44.25 30.92 22.76
N ILE A 77 42.96 31.20 22.90
CA ILE A 77 41.97 30.32 23.51
C ILE A 77 41.06 29.79 22.40
N VAL A 78 40.82 28.48 22.42
CA VAL A 78 39.84 27.80 21.56
C VAL A 78 38.50 27.81 22.27
N THR A 79 37.42 28.06 21.53
CA THR A 79 36.03 28.08 22.02
C THR A 79 35.21 27.05 21.26
N VAL A 80 34.13 26.56 21.88
CA VAL A 80 33.14 25.69 21.23
C VAL A 80 32.16 26.57 20.46
N ASP A 81 31.85 26.18 19.23
CA ASP A 81 30.87 26.85 18.38
C ASP A 81 29.52 26.10 18.43
N GLU A 82 29.54 24.79 18.19
CA GLU A 82 28.35 23.94 18.23
C GLU A 82 28.68 22.49 18.63
N VAL A 83 27.67 21.81 19.16
CA VAL A 83 27.65 20.37 19.45
C VAL A 83 26.39 19.80 18.82
N VAL A 84 26.56 18.89 17.86
CA VAL A 84 25.44 18.26 17.15
C VAL A 84 25.66 16.75 17.02
N LEU A 85 24.57 16.00 16.94
CA LEU A 85 24.61 14.57 16.65
C LEU A 85 24.34 14.37 15.16
N LEU A 86 25.30 13.79 14.43
CA LEU A 86 25.21 13.60 12.98
C LEU A 86 25.27 12.12 12.60
N PRO A 87 24.61 11.72 11.51
CA PRO A 87 24.72 10.37 11.00
C PRO A 87 26.15 10.12 10.50
N GLY A 88 26.75 9.03 10.97
CA GLY A 88 28.00 8.50 10.41
C GLY A 88 27.75 7.61 9.19
N PRO A 89 28.81 7.04 8.60
CA PRO A 89 28.71 6.17 7.42
C PRO A 89 27.82 4.94 7.62
N ASP A 90 27.74 4.46 8.86
CA ASP A 90 26.97 3.27 9.24
C ASP A 90 25.60 3.61 9.87
N ALA A 91 25.21 4.89 9.86
CA ALA A 91 23.94 5.32 10.43
C ALA A 91 22.76 4.87 9.56
N VAL A 92 21.72 4.34 10.20
CA VAL A 92 20.44 4.08 9.53
C VAL A 92 19.68 5.39 9.41
N LEU A 93 19.46 5.84 8.18
CA LEU A 93 18.70 7.05 7.87
C LEU A 93 17.25 6.72 7.53
N ALA A 94 16.36 7.68 7.75
CA ALA A 94 15.01 7.59 7.24
C ALA A 94 15.03 7.50 5.70
N PRO A 95 14.09 6.76 5.08
CA PRO A 95 13.92 6.80 3.64
C PRO A 95 13.57 8.22 3.19
N GLU A 96 13.75 8.48 1.89
CA GLU A 96 13.34 9.75 1.30
C GLU A 96 11.84 10.01 1.56
N TRP A 97 11.51 11.25 1.88
CA TRP A 97 10.12 11.62 2.14
C TRP A 97 9.32 11.56 0.84
N VAL A 98 8.23 10.78 0.85
CA VAL A 98 7.31 10.64 -0.28
C VAL A 98 5.98 11.35 0.05
N PRO A 99 5.43 12.19 -0.86
CA PRO A 99 4.12 12.82 -0.70
C PRO A 99 3.01 11.82 -0.36
N TRP A 100 2.03 12.24 0.45
CA TRP A 100 0.96 11.35 0.87
C TRP A 100 0.16 10.75 -0.30
N SER A 101 -0.06 11.52 -1.37
CA SER A 101 -0.78 11.12 -2.57
C SER A 101 -0.08 9.97 -3.30
N GLU A 102 1.25 9.95 -3.29
CA GLU A 102 2.09 8.91 -3.89
C GLU A 102 2.18 7.65 -3.00
N ARG A 103 1.74 7.74 -1.74
CA ARG A 103 1.71 6.60 -0.82
C ARG A 103 0.39 5.82 -0.86
N LEU A 104 -0.65 6.38 -1.49
CA LEU A 104 -1.97 5.77 -1.53
C LEU A 104 -1.97 4.43 -2.26
N ARG A 105 -2.60 3.44 -1.64
CA ARG A 105 -2.86 2.13 -2.19
C ARG A 105 -4.35 1.92 -2.44
N PRO A 106 -4.72 1.00 -3.35
CA PRO A 106 -6.11 0.60 -3.49
C PRO A 106 -6.70 0.15 -2.15
N GLY A 107 -7.79 0.79 -1.72
CA GLY A 107 -8.46 0.51 -0.45
C GLY A 107 -8.11 1.47 0.70
N ASP A 108 -7.15 2.38 0.53
CA ASP A 108 -6.75 3.33 1.58
C ASP A 108 -7.78 4.45 1.83
N LEU A 109 -8.70 4.68 0.90
CA LEU A 109 -9.72 5.73 1.02
C LEU A 109 -10.83 5.32 2.01
N GLY A 110 -11.09 6.18 2.99
CA GLY A 110 -12.15 6.04 3.96
C GLY A 110 -13.25 7.12 3.85
N PRO A 111 -14.26 7.08 4.74
CA PRO A 111 -15.30 8.09 4.79
C PRO A 111 -14.74 9.49 5.05
N GLY A 112 -15.06 10.45 4.17
CA GLY A 112 -14.63 11.84 4.28
C GLY A 112 -13.35 12.19 3.51
N ASP A 113 -12.63 11.19 3.00
CA ASP A 113 -11.44 11.44 2.18
C ASP A 113 -11.82 11.97 0.80
N LEU A 114 -11.09 13.00 0.36
CA LEU A 114 -11.20 13.55 -0.99
C LEU A 114 -9.87 13.35 -1.70
N LEU A 115 -9.89 12.56 -2.77
CA LEU A 115 -8.77 12.40 -3.69
C LEU A 115 -9.11 13.12 -5.00
N PRO A 116 -8.60 14.34 -5.22
CA PRO A 116 -8.80 15.06 -6.47
C PRO A 116 -8.28 14.23 -7.63
N THR A 117 -9.08 14.11 -8.68
CA THR A 117 -8.62 13.51 -9.94
C THR A 117 -7.89 14.55 -10.75
N GLU A 118 -6.67 14.21 -11.20
CA GLU A 118 -5.91 15.02 -12.13
C GLU A 118 -6.73 15.36 -13.39
N ALA A 119 -6.48 16.55 -13.94
CA ALA A 119 -7.23 17.04 -15.10
C ALA A 119 -6.97 16.20 -16.36
N ASP A 120 -5.77 15.63 -16.46
CA ASP A 120 -5.25 14.84 -17.57
C ASP A 120 -5.12 13.33 -17.24
N ASP A 121 -5.90 12.83 -16.29
CA ASP A 121 -5.93 11.38 -15.98
C ASP A 121 -6.33 10.58 -17.22
N LEU A 122 -5.38 9.82 -17.75
CA LEU A 122 -5.53 9.00 -18.96
C LEU A 122 -6.66 7.96 -18.87
N ARG A 123 -7.14 7.64 -17.67
CA ARG A 123 -8.26 6.71 -17.45
C ARG A 123 -9.61 7.35 -17.73
N LEU A 124 -9.68 8.66 -17.89
CA LEU A 124 -10.92 9.41 -18.08
C LEU A 124 -10.93 10.17 -19.40
N GLU A 125 -12.10 10.24 -20.02
CA GLU A 125 -12.40 11.05 -21.19
C GLU A 125 -13.71 11.83 -20.97
N PRO A 126 -13.94 12.95 -21.68
CA PRO A 126 -15.22 13.65 -21.63
C PRO A 126 -16.38 12.72 -22.01
N GLY A 127 -17.48 12.75 -21.25
CA GLY A 127 -18.67 11.99 -21.60
C GLY A 127 -19.47 12.61 -22.75
N TYR A 128 -20.48 11.88 -23.19
CA TYR A 128 -21.38 12.31 -24.26
C TYR A 128 -22.29 13.44 -23.77
N THR A 129 -22.05 14.66 -24.23
CA THR A 129 -22.91 15.82 -23.96
C THR A 129 -24.13 15.86 -24.86
N GLY A 130 -24.07 15.25 -26.05
CA GLY A 130 -25.03 15.54 -27.12
C GLY A 130 -24.69 16.85 -27.81
N ALA A 131 -25.15 17.03 -29.04
CA ALA A 131 -25.07 18.33 -29.70
C ALA A 131 -25.89 19.35 -28.88
N ASP A 132 -25.18 20.34 -28.35
CA ASP A 132 -25.66 21.61 -27.76
C ASP A 132 -26.61 21.60 -26.55
N GLU A 133 -26.56 20.62 -25.65
CA GLU A 133 -27.20 20.80 -24.33
C GLU A 133 -26.40 20.20 -23.16
N PRO A 134 -26.12 20.96 -22.08
CA PRO A 134 -25.35 20.47 -20.94
C PRO A 134 -26.11 19.35 -20.18
N PRO A 135 -25.39 18.35 -19.63
CA PRO A 135 -26.01 17.23 -18.92
C PRO A 135 -26.80 17.70 -17.69
N PRO A 136 -27.77 16.90 -17.19
CA PRO A 136 -28.68 17.28 -16.10
C PRO A 136 -27.98 17.62 -14.78
N ASN A 137 -26.72 17.23 -14.61
CA ASN A 137 -25.87 17.54 -13.45
C ASN A 137 -24.79 18.60 -13.73
N SER A 138 -24.88 19.33 -14.84
CA SER A 138 -23.96 20.42 -15.19
C SER A 138 -24.28 21.68 -14.40
N ALA A 139 -23.24 22.32 -13.85
CA ALA A 139 -23.34 23.61 -13.16
C ALA A 139 -23.70 24.80 -14.09
N LEU A 140 -23.83 24.57 -15.40
CA LEU A 140 -24.09 25.59 -16.43
C LEU A 140 -25.50 25.53 -17.03
N ARG A 141 -26.42 24.76 -16.44
CA ARG A 141 -27.80 24.63 -16.94
C ARG A 141 -28.66 25.85 -16.55
N PRO A 142 -29.54 26.37 -17.43
CA PRO A 142 -30.60 27.32 -17.04
C PRO A 142 -31.51 26.71 -15.96
N SER A 143 -32.06 27.56 -15.08
CA SER A 143 -32.68 27.17 -13.81
C SER A 143 -33.83 26.16 -13.93
N LEU A 144 -33.87 25.21 -12.98
CA LEU A 144 -34.89 24.18 -12.67
C LEU A 144 -36.38 24.54 -12.81
N THR A 145 -36.72 25.82 -12.98
CA THR A 145 -38.06 26.39 -12.91
C THR A 145 -38.90 26.06 -14.16
N GLU A 146 -38.27 25.91 -15.32
CA GLU A 146 -38.96 25.62 -16.58
C GLU A 146 -39.39 24.14 -16.65
N ASP A 147 -38.56 23.21 -16.17
CA ASP A 147 -38.88 21.77 -16.21
C ASP A 147 -40.01 21.36 -15.24
N LEU A 148 -40.19 22.07 -14.12
CA LEU A 148 -41.27 21.78 -13.19
C LEU A 148 -42.65 22.18 -13.74
N ALA A 149 -42.71 23.17 -14.64
CA ALA A 149 -43.96 23.61 -15.25
C ALA A 149 -44.48 22.57 -16.25
N ASP A 150 -43.59 21.98 -17.05
CA ASP A 150 -43.95 20.95 -18.04
C ASP A 150 -44.39 19.63 -17.39
N LEU A 151 -43.84 19.28 -16.22
CA LEU A 151 -44.25 18.10 -15.45
C LEU A 151 -45.61 18.29 -14.75
N ALA A 152 -45.92 19.50 -14.28
CA ALA A 152 -47.21 19.80 -13.65
C ALA A 152 -48.39 19.70 -14.63
N GLU A 153 -48.20 20.14 -15.88
CA GLU A 153 -49.19 20.01 -16.95
C GLU A 153 -49.46 18.54 -17.34
N ALA A 154 -48.49 17.63 -17.08
CA ALA A 154 -48.62 16.21 -17.37
C ALA A 154 -49.32 15.41 -16.24
N GLU A 155 -49.28 15.89 -14.99
CA GLU A 155 -49.95 15.25 -13.84
C GLU A 155 -51.48 15.45 -13.85
N ASP A 156 -52.00 16.45 -14.56
CA ASP A 156 -53.43 16.73 -14.71
C ASP A 156 -54.14 15.84 -15.77
N ALA A 157 -53.44 14.87 -16.36
CA ALA A 157 -54.06 13.91 -17.28
C ALA A 157 -54.84 12.83 -16.51
N GLU A 158 -56.19 12.91 -16.53
CA GLU A 158 -57.09 11.88 -15.99
C GLU A 158 -56.68 10.47 -16.50
N VAL A 159 -56.42 9.56 -15.56
CA VAL A 159 -56.14 8.14 -15.84
C VAL A 159 -57.42 7.50 -16.42
N THR A 160 -57.51 7.50 -17.74
CA THR A 160 -58.60 6.84 -18.47
C THR A 160 -58.34 5.34 -18.45
N GLY A 161 -59.27 4.59 -17.86
CA GLY A 161 -59.26 3.13 -17.88
C GLY A 161 -59.56 2.60 -19.28
N GLY A 162 -58.52 2.34 -20.08
CA GLY A 162 -58.59 1.74 -21.42
C GLY A 162 -57.74 0.47 -21.52
N THR A 163 -58.09 -0.41 -22.46
CA THR A 163 -57.31 -1.63 -22.76
C THR A 163 -55.90 -1.30 -23.28
N PRO A 164 -54.86 -2.13 -23.06
CA PRO A 164 -53.48 -1.86 -23.52
C PRO A 164 -53.30 -1.63 -25.04
N ALA A 165 -54.34 -1.88 -25.83
CA ALA A 165 -54.40 -1.58 -27.26
C ALA A 165 -54.57 -0.08 -27.58
N GLU A 166 -54.97 0.74 -26.61
CA GLU A 166 -55.08 2.20 -26.73
C GLU A 166 -53.84 2.89 -26.14
N GLN A 167 -52.65 2.49 -26.58
CA GLN A 167 -51.45 3.28 -26.33
C GLN A 167 -51.48 4.55 -27.20
N THR A 168 -51.83 5.68 -26.60
CA THR A 168 -51.83 7.01 -27.24
C THR A 168 -50.42 7.56 -27.50
N VAL A 169 -49.39 6.92 -26.94
CA VAL A 169 -47.99 7.28 -27.16
C VAL A 169 -47.48 6.58 -28.41
N THR A 170 -47.18 7.35 -29.45
CA THR A 170 -46.48 6.82 -30.62
C THR A 170 -45.05 6.46 -30.21
N PRO A 171 -44.57 5.22 -30.41
CA PRO A 171 -43.19 4.88 -30.11
C PRO A 171 -42.26 5.76 -30.94
N SER A 172 -41.44 6.57 -30.28
CA SER A 172 -40.44 7.41 -30.92
C SER A 172 -39.20 6.58 -31.25
N ARG A 173 -38.44 7.01 -32.27
CA ARG A 173 -37.12 6.45 -32.51
C ARG A 173 -36.20 6.89 -31.37
N GLY A 174 -35.50 5.94 -30.75
CA GLY A 174 -34.50 6.23 -29.73
C GLY A 174 -33.45 7.22 -30.24
N SER A 175 -33.11 8.20 -29.41
CA SER A 175 -32.05 9.16 -29.71
C SER A 175 -30.69 8.62 -29.25
N ILE A 176 -29.60 9.13 -29.83
CA ILE A 176 -28.24 8.80 -29.38
C ILE A 176 -28.06 9.19 -27.91
N ALA A 177 -28.69 10.29 -27.49
CA ALA A 177 -28.75 10.73 -26.10
C ALA A 177 -29.42 9.70 -25.18
N ALA A 178 -30.53 9.10 -25.58
CA ALA A 178 -31.21 8.05 -24.79
C ALA A 178 -30.31 6.81 -24.64
N VAL A 179 -29.67 6.37 -25.73
CA VAL A 179 -28.73 5.24 -25.69
C VAL A 179 -27.50 5.58 -24.84
N ALA A 180 -26.97 6.80 -24.94
CA ALA A 180 -25.85 7.24 -24.12
C ALA A 180 -26.21 7.28 -22.63
N GLU A 181 -27.46 7.60 -22.27
CA GLU A 181 -27.94 7.56 -20.88
C GLU A 181 -28.01 6.12 -20.38
N GLU A 182 -28.62 5.21 -21.16
CA GLU A 182 -28.71 3.78 -20.83
C GLU A 182 -27.33 3.14 -20.64
N LEU A 183 -26.34 3.56 -21.42
CA LEU A 183 -24.95 3.11 -21.32
C LEU A 183 -24.13 3.85 -20.25
N GLY A 184 -24.72 4.84 -19.56
CA GLY A 184 -24.05 5.63 -18.53
C GLY A 184 -22.97 6.60 -19.05
N MET A 185 -23.02 6.94 -20.34
CA MET A 185 -22.02 7.76 -21.03
C MET A 185 -22.22 9.27 -20.88
N ARG A 186 -23.35 9.74 -20.31
CA ARG A 186 -23.67 11.18 -20.18
C ARG A 186 -23.07 11.87 -18.95
N ARG A 187 -22.23 11.17 -18.19
CA ARG A 187 -21.48 11.75 -17.06
C ARG A 187 -20.45 12.76 -17.58
N ALA A 188 -20.08 13.76 -16.77
CA ALA A 188 -19.09 14.77 -17.18
C ALA A 188 -17.76 14.14 -17.68
N ARG A 189 -17.32 13.06 -17.01
CA ARG A 189 -16.21 12.21 -17.44
C ARG A 189 -16.62 10.75 -17.38
N VAL A 190 -16.18 9.97 -18.35
CA VAL A 190 -16.39 8.52 -18.47
C VAL A 190 -15.04 7.81 -18.56
N LEU A 191 -15.00 6.50 -18.35
CA LEU A 191 -13.75 5.76 -18.53
C LEU A 191 -13.32 5.81 -20.00
N SER A 192 -12.07 6.20 -20.21
CA SER A 192 -11.39 6.06 -21.49
C SER A 192 -11.21 4.58 -21.83
N ARG A 193 -10.82 4.29 -23.08
CA ARG A 193 -10.44 2.92 -23.47
C ARG A 193 -9.31 2.36 -22.59
N TYR A 194 -8.33 3.20 -22.23
CA TYR A 194 -7.25 2.81 -21.32
C TYR A 194 -7.79 2.50 -19.92
N GLY A 195 -8.69 3.34 -19.40
CA GLY A 195 -9.34 3.13 -18.11
C GLY A 195 -10.13 1.82 -18.05
N LEU A 196 -10.88 1.51 -19.13
CA LEU A 196 -11.62 0.26 -19.26
C LEU A 196 -10.70 -0.97 -19.26
N HIS A 197 -9.63 -0.96 -20.06
CA HIS A 197 -8.67 -2.08 -20.10
C HIS A 197 -7.95 -2.26 -18.76
N ALA A 198 -7.46 -1.16 -18.16
CA ALA A 198 -6.80 -1.23 -16.87
C ALA A 198 -7.72 -1.76 -15.75
N ALA A 199 -9.03 -1.47 -15.81
CA ALA A 199 -9.99 -2.06 -14.90
C ALA A 199 -10.21 -3.56 -15.18
N ALA A 200 -10.38 -3.93 -16.45
CA ALA A 200 -10.56 -5.32 -16.88
C ALA A 200 -9.38 -6.20 -16.45
N ASP A 201 -8.13 -5.74 -16.63
CA ASP A 201 -6.93 -6.47 -16.23
C ASP A 201 -6.94 -6.77 -14.72
N ARG A 202 -7.28 -5.78 -13.87
CA ARG A 202 -7.39 -5.98 -12.42
C ARG A 202 -8.49 -6.96 -12.04
N TRP A 203 -9.63 -6.92 -12.72
CA TRP A 203 -10.74 -7.82 -12.44
C TRP A 203 -10.45 -9.25 -12.89
N GLU A 204 -9.79 -9.43 -14.02
CA GLU A 204 -9.33 -10.73 -14.52
C GLU A 204 -8.24 -11.34 -13.61
N GLU A 205 -7.37 -10.52 -13.03
CA GLU A 205 -6.39 -10.99 -12.05
C GLU A 205 -7.06 -11.44 -10.73
N ALA A 206 -8.03 -10.67 -10.23
CA ALA A 206 -8.69 -10.95 -8.96
C ALA A 206 -9.70 -12.11 -9.03
N PHE A 207 -10.58 -12.09 -10.03
CA PHE A 207 -11.66 -13.06 -10.23
C PHE A 207 -11.75 -13.44 -11.71
N GLY A 208 -10.65 -13.92 -12.25
CA GLY A 208 -10.58 -14.47 -13.60
C GLY A 208 -10.40 -15.99 -13.65
N PRO A 209 -10.35 -16.55 -14.87
CA PRO A 209 -10.28 -17.98 -15.11
C PRO A 209 -9.00 -18.61 -14.55
N LYS A 210 -7.89 -17.86 -14.47
CA LYS A 210 -6.60 -18.38 -14.01
C LYS A 210 -6.49 -18.51 -12.49
N THR A 211 -7.47 -18.05 -11.74
CA THR A 211 -7.45 -18.16 -10.28
C THR A 211 -7.60 -19.63 -9.84
N PRO A 212 -6.98 -20.04 -8.72
CA PRO A 212 -7.11 -21.41 -8.22
C PRO A 212 -8.56 -21.86 -8.00
N MET A 213 -9.43 -20.94 -7.55
CA MET A 213 -10.86 -21.20 -7.37
C MET A 213 -11.55 -21.50 -8.70
N ALA A 214 -11.31 -20.71 -9.74
CA ALA A 214 -11.89 -20.93 -11.06
C ALA A 214 -11.39 -22.24 -11.70
N GLN A 215 -10.10 -22.57 -11.53
CA GLN A 215 -9.53 -23.81 -12.06
C GLN A 215 -10.09 -25.08 -11.38
N ALA A 216 -10.59 -24.97 -10.14
CA ALA A 216 -11.20 -26.07 -9.40
C ALA A 216 -12.74 -26.09 -9.51
N ALA A 217 -13.34 -25.07 -10.13
CA ALA A 217 -14.78 -24.92 -10.16
C ALA A 217 -15.44 -25.91 -11.14
N PRO A 218 -16.67 -26.37 -10.83
CA PRO A 218 -17.40 -27.29 -11.70
C PRO A 218 -17.90 -26.64 -12.99
N ALA A 219 -18.11 -25.32 -12.99
CA ALA A 219 -18.56 -24.53 -14.12
C ALA A 219 -18.22 -23.05 -13.93
N SER A 220 -18.28 -22.29 -15.03
CA SER A 220 -17.97 -20.86 -15.03
C SER A 220 -19.19 -19.98 -14.82
N CYS A 221 -18.97 -18.74 -14.41
CA CYS A 221 -19.96 -17.69 -14.23
C CYS A 221 -20.83 -17.45 -15.47
N MET A 222 -20.32 -17.69 -16.68
CA MET A 222 -21.07 -17.59 -17.94
C MET A 222 -22.40 -18.37 -17.92
N SER A 223 -22.46 -19.50 -17.21
CA SER A 223 -23.66 -20.33 -17.07
C SER A 223 -24.31 -20.26 -15.68
N CYS A 224 -23.75 -19.47 -14.76
CA CYS A 224 -24.20 -19.45 -13.38
C CYS A 224 -25.44 -18.56 -13.21
N GLY A 225 -26.52 -19.09 -12.63
CA GLY A 225 -27.75 -18.34 -12.36
C GLY A 225 -27.61 -17.24 -11.31
N PHE A 226 -26.52 -17.22 -10.53
CA PHE A 226 -26.20 -16.14 -9.58
C PHE A 226 -25.42 -14.97 -10.20
N LEU A 227 -25.10 -15.04 -11.49
CA LEU A 227 -24.44 -13.95 -12.19
C LEU A 227 -25.47 -12.85 -12.51
N ALA A 228 -25.27 -11.66 -11.96
CA ALA A 228 -25.97 -10.45 -12.38
C ALA A 228 -25.21 -9.80 -13.55
N PRO A 229 -25.82 -9.65 -14.75
CA PRO A 229 -25.18 -8.99 -15.89
C PRO A 229 -24.91 -7.51 -15.60
N ILE A 230 -23.82 -6.97 -16.15
CA ILE A 230 -23.53 -5.53 -16.17
C ILE A 230 -23.69 -4.98 -17.59
N GLY A 231 -24.08 -3.71 -17.69
CA GLY A 231 -24.25 -3.02 -18.98
C GLY A 231 -22.92 -2.63 -19.65
N GLY A 232 -23.03 -2.19 -20.90
CA GLY A 232 -21.90 -1.67 -21.68
C GLY A 232 -20.97 -2.76 -22.22
N SER A 233 -19.81 -2.34 -22.75
CA SER A 233 -18.85 -3.24 -23.41
C SER A 233 -18.21 -4.27 -22.47
N LEU A 234 -18.03 -3.92 -21.18
CA LEU A 234 -17.47 -4.82 -20.18
C LEU A 234 -18.40 -6.00 -19.86
N GLY A 235 -19.72 -5.85 -20.06
CA GLY A 235 -20.70 -6.92 -19.87
C GLY A 235 -20.50 -8.14 -20.77
N GLN A 236 -19.69 -8.01 -21.84
CA GLN A 236 -19.32 -9.13 -22.71
C GLN A 236 -18.26 -10.05 -22.09
N ALA A 237 -17.58 -9.62 -21.03
CA ALA A 237 -16.50 -10.37 -20.38
C ALA A 237 -16.65 -10.46 -18.86
N PHE A 238 -17.50 -9.63 -18.24
CA PHE A 238 -17.66 -9.55 -16.80
C PHE A 238 -19.13 -9.46 -16.38
N GLY A 239 -19.40 -9.83 -15.12
CA GLY A 239 -20.67 -9.59 -14.43
C GLY A 239 -20.44 -9.45 -12.93
N VAL A 240 -21.50 -9.35 -12.13
CA VAL A 240 -21.41 -9.29 -10.66
C VAL A 240 -21.91 -10.61 -10.07
N CYS A 241 -21.15 -11.19 -9.16
CA CYS A 241 -21.60 -12.37 -8.43
C CYS A 241 -22.57 -11.96 -7.30
N ALA A 242 -23.75 -12.58 -7.25
CA ALA A 242 -24.77 -12.32 -6.24
C ALA A 242 -25.03 -13.53 -5.31
N ASN A 243 -24.09 -14.47 -5.25
CA ASN A 243 -24.17 -15.60 -4.33
C ASN A 243 -23.43 -15.30 -3.03
N GLU A 244 -24.14 -15.15 -1.92
CA GLU A 244 -23.59 -14.90 -0.57
C GLU A 244 -22.56 -15.95 -0.11
N PHE A 245 -22.64 -17.17 -0.63
CA PHE A 245 -21.69 -18.25 -0.30
C PHE A 245 -20.42 -18.21 -1.17
N SER A 246 -20.42 -17.43 -2.24
CA SER A 246 -19.25 -17.24 -3.08
C SER A 246 -18.27 -16.28 -2.41
N PRO A 247 -16.95 -16.53 -2.45
CA PRO A 247 -15.95 -15.55 -2.03
C PRO A 247 -15.96 -14.27 -2.89
N ALA A 248 -16.67 -14.29 -4.01
CA ALA A 248 -16.83 -13.16 -4.93
C ALA A 248 -18.17 -12.43 -4.76
N ASP A 249 -18.96 -12.69 -3.72
CA ASP A 249 -20.25 -11.99 -3.52
C ASP A 249 -20.09 -10.45 -3.56
N GLY A 250 -20.96 -9.79 -4.32
CA GLY A 250 -20.92 -8.35 -4.57
C GLY A 250 -19.71 -7.85 -5.35
N ARG A 251 -18.88 -8.75 -5.92
CA ARG A 251 -17.69 -8.40 -6.71
C ARG A 251 -17.94 -8.57 -8.20
N VAL A 252 -17.20 -7.80 -9.00
CA VAL A 252 -17.09 -8.03 -10.44
C VAL A 252 -16.24 -9.26 -10.69
N VAL A 253 -16.75 -10.17 -11.52
CA VAL A 253 -16.12 -11.45 -11.88
C VAL A 253 -16.07 -11.60 -13.39
N SER A 254 -15.01 -12.24 -13.89
CA SER A 254 -14.94 -12.67 -15.30
C SER A 254 -16.04 -13.68 -15.59
N LEU A 255 -16.61 -13.67 -16.79
CA LEU A 255 -17.56 -14.71 -17.22
C LEU A 255 -16.90 -16.10 -17.22
N ALA A 256 -15.57 -16.16 -17.34
CA ALA A 256 -14.79 -17.39 -17.28
C ALA A 256 -14.30 -17.74 -15.85
N TYR A 257 -14.58 -16.91 -14.85
CA TYR A 257 -14.39 -17.27 -13.44
C TYR A 257 -15.33 -18.39 -13.04
N GLY A 258 -15.00 -19.14 -11.99
CA GLY A 258 -15.89 -20.15 -11.42
C GLY A 258 -15.66 -20.29 -9.92
N CYS A 259 -16.65 -20.81 -9.22
CA CYS A 259 -16.51 -21.18 -7.81
C CYS A 259 -17.33 -22.44 -7.48
N GLY A 260 -17.10 -23.03 -6.30
CA GLY A 260 -17.86 -24.19 -5.83
C GLY A 260 -19.35 -23.91 -5.57
N GLY A 261 -19.75 -22.65 -5.39
CA GLY A 261 -21.14 -22.21 -5.21
C GLY A 261 -21.89 -21.98 -6.52
N HIS A 262 -21.55 -22.69 -7.60
CA HIS A 262 -22.26 -22.57 -8.87
C HIS A 262 -23.74 -22.97 -8.70
N SER A 263 -24.68 -22.29 -9.40
CA SER A 263 -26.12 -22.56 -9.27
C SER A 263 -26.53 -23.99 -9.64
N GLU A 264 -25.68 -24.66 -10.42
CA GLU A 264 -25.85 -26.06 -10.84
C GLU A 264 -24.88 -27.02 -10.16
N ALA A 265 -24.19 -26.60 -9.09
CA ALA A 265 -23.35 -27.46 -8.26
C ALA A 265 -24.22 -28.40 -7.39
N ALA A 266 -25.02 -29.26 -8.04
CA ALA A 266 -25.97 -30.15 -7.39
C ALA A 266 -25.33 -31.46 -6.87
N VAL A 267 -24.11 -31.78 -7.33
CA VAL A 267 -23.40 -33.01 -6.94
C VAL A 267 -22.12 -32.64 -6.22
N MET A 268 -22.08 -32.92 -4.91
CA MET A 268 -20.82 -32.88 -4.17
C MET A 268 -19.89 -33.95 -4.76
N PRO A 269 -18.67 -33.60 -5.21
CA PRO A 269 -17.70 -34.60 -5.60
C PRO A 269 -17.44 -35.52 -4.41
N LYS A 270 -17.35 -36.83 -4.67
CA LYS A 270 -17.03 -37.81 -3.64
C LYS A 270 -15.73 -37.37 -2.96
N PRO A 271 -15.70 -37.23 -1.61
CA PRO A 271 -14.48 -36.86 -0.91
C PRO A 271 -13.32 -37.78 -1.37
N PRO A 272 -12.15 -37.21 -1.70
CA PRO A 272 -11.02 -38.03 -2.10
C PRO A 272 -10.75 -39.00 -0.95
N GLN A 273 -10.81 -40.30 -1.23
CA GLN A 273 -10.40 -41.28 -0.24
C GLN A 273 -8.89 -41.18 -0.13
N PRO A 274 -8.32 -40.86 1.05
CA PRO A 274 -6.89 -40.90 1.23
C PRO A 274 -6.41 -42.30 0.84
N ALA A 275 -5.25 -42.37 0.19
CA ALA A 275 -4.63 -43.65 -0.10
C ALA A 275 -4.55 -44.42 1.23
N PRO A 276 -4.83 -45.75 1.23
CA PRO A 276 -4.63 -46.54 2.43
C PRO A 276 -3.19 -46.33 2.91
N PRO A 277 -2.96 -46.26 4.24
CA PRO A 277 -1.62 -46.05 4.76
C PRO A 277 -0.70 -47.14 4.19
N VAL A 278 0.39 -46.71 3.58
CA VAL A 278 1.46 -47.63 3.19
C VAL A 278 2.16 -48.01 4.47
N ILE A 279 1.85 -49.19 5.00
CA ILE A 279 2.54 -49.76 6.14
C ILE A 279 3.86 -50.32 5.60
N ASP A 280 4.94 -49.56 5.79
CA ASP A 280 6.30 -49.91 5.36
C ASP A 280 7.00 -50.84 6.36
N GLU A 281 6.71 -50.69 7.65
CA GLU A 281 7.22 -51.53 8.73
C GLU A 281 6.06 -52.16 9.52
N THR A 282 6.15 -53.47 9.72
CA THR A 282 5.18 -54.26 10.53
C THR A 282 5.78 -54.71 11.84
N ARG A 283 7.07 -54.45 12.05
CA ARG A 283 7.76 -54.70 13.32
C ARG A 283 7.44 -53.60 14.31
N VAL A 284 7.08 -54.03 15.51
CA VAL A 284 6.99 -53.17 16.67
C VAL A 284 8.43 -52.86 17.10
N ASP A 285 8.82 -51.59 17.07
CA ASP A 285 10.03 -51.14 17.76
C ASP A 285 9.72 -51.05 19.26
N PRO A 286 10.27 -51.95 20.10
CA PRO A 286 9.95 -51.97 21.51
C PRO A 286 10.57 -50.75 22.18
N PHE A 287 9.78 -49.71 22.42
CA PHE A 287 10.18 -48.58 23.24
C PHE A 287 10.00 -48.92 24.72
N PRO A 288 11.07 -49.13 25.51
CA PRO A 288 10.92 -49.45 26.91
C PRO A 288 10.43 -48.20 27.67
N LEU A 289 9.25 -48.30 28.29
CA LEU A 289 8.70 -47.24 29.14
C LEU A 289 9.58 -46.90 30.36
N ARG A 290 10.55 -47.77 30.67
CA ARG A 290 11.62 -47.55 31.65
C ARG A 290 12.94 -48.01 31.03
N PRO A 291 13.67 -47.13 30.32
CA PRO A 291 15.00 -47.48 29.83
C PRO A 291 15.93 -47.76 31.01
N SER A 292 16.91 -48.63 30.81
CA SER A 292 17.94 -48.92 31.81
C SER A 292 18.71 -47.63 32.16
N PRO A 293 19.18 -47.42 33.40
CA PRO A 293 19.85 -46.17 33.82
C PRO A 293 21.10 -45.81 32.98
N ASP A 294 21.67 -46.81 32.33
CA ASP A 294 22.85 -46.82 31.46
C ASP A 294 22.50 -46.75 29.95
N SER A 295 21.22 -46.69 29.60
CA SER A 295 20.72 -46.62 28.21
C SER A 295 20.68 -45.19 27.67
N GLY A 296 20.92 -44.17 28.50
CA GLY A 296 21.01 -42.79 28.08
C GLY A 296 22.43 -42.44 27.62
N SER A 297 22.56 -41.47 26.73
CA SER A 297 23.84 -40.89 26.29
C SER A 297 24.52 -40.01 27.37
N VAL A 298 23.98 -39.98 28.59
CA VAL A 298 24.54 -39.26 29.74
C VAL A 298 25.12 -40.29 30.71
N PRO A 299 26.43 -40.25 31.02
CA PRO A 299 27.03 -41.18 31.96
C PRO A 299 26.42 -41.00 33.36
N ALA A 300 26.14 -42.12 34.04
CA ALA A 300 25.44 -42.12 35.34
C ALA A 300 26.30 -41.59 36.51
N THR A 301 27.61 -41.39 36.29
CA THR A 301 28.54 -40.84 37.28
C THR A 301 29.06 -39.51 36.81
N GLU A 302 28.80 -38.45 37.58
CA GLU A 302 29.45 -37.15 37.41
C GLU A 302 30.96 -37.32 37.64
N ASP A 303 31.75 -37.16 36.58
CA ASP A 303 33.20 -37.10 36.69
C ASP A 303 33.58 -35.82 37.45
N ALA A 304 34.11 -36.00 38.66
CA ALA A 304 34.51 -34.92 39.57
C ALA A 304 35.61 -33.99 39.01
N SER A 305 36.18 -34.29 37.84
CA SER A 305 37.10 -33.40 37.11
C SER A 305 36.41 -32.27 36.36
N SER A 306 35.07 -32.29 36.25
CA SER A 306 34.30 -31.30 35.49
C SER A 306 33.92 -30.06 36.32
N ALA A 307 34.10 -30.11 37.64
CA ALA A 307 33.65 -29.08 38.58
C ALA A 307 34.54 -27.83 38.64
N GLU A 308 35.71 -27.82 38.00
CA GLU A 308 36.68 -26.71 38.05
C GLU A 308 36.59 -25.70 36.90
N LEU A 309 35.61 -25.78 36.02
CA LEU A 309 35.35 -24.72 35.03
C LEU A 309 34.19 -23.86 35.49
N GLY A 310 34.44 -23.13 36.59
CA GLY A 310 33.60 -22.05 37.06
C GLY A 310 33.57 -20.91 36.04
N HIS A 311 32.36 -20.53 35.63
CA HIS A 311 32.11 -19.31 34.87
C HIS A 311 32.55 -18.08 35.69
N SER A 312 33.49 -17.31 35.14
CA SER A 312 33.60 -15.86 35.38
C SER A 312 32.76 -15.11 34.36
#